data_AF-A0A542LGC2-F1
#
_entry.id   AF-A0A542LGC2-F1
#
_cell.length_a   1.000
_cell.length_b   1.000
_cell.length_c   1.000
_cell.angle_alpha   90.00
_cell.angle_beta   90.00
_cell.angle_gamma   90.00
#
_symmetry.space_group_name_H-M   'P 1'
#
loop_
_entity.id
_entity.type
_entity.pdbx_description
1 polymer ?
#
loop_
_entity_poly.entity_id
_entity_poly.type
_entity_poly.pdbx_seq_one_letter_code
_entity_poly.pdbx_strand_id
1 'polypeptide(L)'
;MNFYKHFLGDYNRATGHLTLVEHGAFRLMLDHFYGAGRPLPGNRKSLYRLLRAESEAERRAVDAIAVQFWRPLPAEMEPLYEALGLRSEEERRPLRAVVTEWTEVGGLINVRALGEMVKARVIAEKNKQTAIEREQKKRLRLVSGGRS
;
A
#
# COMPACT_ATOMS: atom_id res chain seq x y z
N MET A 1 -5.62 -2.21 -12.09
CA MET A 1 -6.50 -1.48 -11.15
C MET A 1 -6.29 -2.07 -9.78
N ASN A 2 -5.70 -1.32 -8.85
CA ASN A 2 -5.45 -1.79 -7.48
C ASN A 2 -6.73 -1.58 -6.67
N PHE A 3 -7.35 -2.66 -6.23
CA PHE A 3 -8.55 -2.63 -5.40
C PHE A 3 -8.14 -2.69 -3.93
N TYR A 4 -8.53 -1.69 -3.14
CA TYR A 4 -8.39 -1.73 -1.68
C TYR A 4 -9.74 -1.44 -1.03
N LYS A 5 -10.01 -2.08 0.11
CA LYS A 5 -11.25 -1.88 0.86
C LYS A 5 -11.14 -0.58 1.65
N HIS A 6 -12.03 0.37 1.37
CA HIS A 6 -12.10 1.62 2.10
C HIS A 6 -13.13 1.51 3.23
N PHE A 7 -12.65 1.30 4.47
CA PHE A 7 -13.52 1.23 5.64
C PHE A 7 -13.91 2.63 6.10
N LEU A 8 -15.04 3.13 5.62
CA LEU A 8 -15.50 4.51 5.85
C LEU A 8 -15.58 4.91 7.33
N GLY A 9 -15.99 4.00 8.21
CA GLY A 9 -16.09 4.28 9.65
C GLY A 9 -14.73 4.51 10.31
N ASP A 10 -13.77 3.63 10.05
CA ASP A 10 -12.40 3.77 10.55
C ASP A 10 -11.71 4.99 9.95
N TYR A 11 -11.95 5.23 8.67
CA TYR A 11 -11.42 6.38 7.95
C TYR A 11 -11.92 7.68 8.57
N ASN A 12 -13.25 7.86 8.68
CA ASN A 12 -13.85 9.05 9.27
C ASN A 12 -13.40 9.27 10.72
N ARG A 13 -13.22 8.21 11.51
CA ARG A 13 -12.69 8.34 12.88
C ARG A 13 -11.26 8.87 12.89
N ALA A 14 -10.43 8.46 11.94
CA ALA A 14 -9.02 8.86 11.85
C ALA A 14 -8.81 10.23 11.17
N THR A 15 -9.76 10.69 10.35
CA THR A 15 -9.62 11.90 9.52
C THR A 15 -10.66 12.97 9.81
N GLY A 16 -11.59 12.75 10.75
CA GLY A 16 -12.72 13.65 10.99
C GLY A 16 -12.34 15.05 11.48
N HIS A 17 -11.14 15.21 12.03
CA HIS A 17 -10.60 16.51 12.48
C HIS A 17 -9.88 17.29 11.38
N LEU A 18 -9.65 16.69 10.20
CA LEU A 18 -8.90 17.33 9.13
C LEU A 18 -9.73 18.43 8.47
N THR A 19 -9.07 19.54 8.14
CA THR A 19 -9.65 20.54 7.23
C THR A 19 -9.87 19.95 5.84
N LEU A 20 -10.70 20.59 5.01
CA LEU A 20 -10.95 20.13 3.65
C LEU A 20 -9.65 20.00 2.83
N VAL A 21 -8.72 20.93 3.00
CA VAL A 21 -7.44 20.94 2.27
C VAL A 21 -6.53 19.81 2.74
N GLU A 22 -6.43 19.59 4.05
CA GLU A 22 -5.68 18.46 4.64
C GLU A 22 -6.27 17.12 4.25
N HIS A 23 -7.59 16.99 4.29
CA HIS A 23 -8.29 15.79 3.85
C HIS A 23 -8.03 15.50 2.36
N GLY A 24 -8.07 16.52 1.51
CA GLY A 24 -7.70 16.42 0.10
C GLY A 24 -6.25 15.98 -0.11
N ALA A 25 -5.31 16.57 0.62
CA ALA A 25 -3.90 16.17 0.59
C ALA A 25 -3.72 14.71 1.01
N PHE A 26 -4.35 14.28 2.12
CA PHE A 26 -4.31 12.90 2.58
C PHE A 26 -4.85 11.92 1.54
N ARG A 27 -5.98 12.25 0.90
CA ARG A 27 -6.58 11.42 -0.13
C ARG A 27 -5.66 11.26 -1.33
N LEU A 28 -5.10 12.35 -1.85
CA LEU A 28 -4.17 12.32 -2.99
C LEU A 28 -2.91 11.52 -2.66
N MET A 29 -2.35 11.67 -1.46
CA MET A 29 -1.19 10.88 -1.03
C MET A 29 -1.49 9.38 -1.00
N LEU A 30 -2.66 8.98 -0.47
CA LEU A 30 -3.10 7.58 -0.51
C LEU A 30 -3.28 7.07 -1.95
N ASP A 31 -3.91 7.86 -2.81
CA ASP A 31 -4.15 7.47 -4.21
C ASP A 31 -2.83 7.25 -4.96
N HIS A 32 -1.84 8.13 -4.76
CA HIS A 32 -0.51 7.93 -5.32
C HIS A 32 0.20 6.70 -4.75
N PHE A 33 0.10 6.47 -3.43
CA PHE A 33 0.75 5.35 -2.78
C PHE A 33 0.17 4.00 -3.23
N TYR A 34 -1.16 3.89 -3.24
CA TYR A 34 -1.86 2.70 -3.73
C TYR A 34 -1.73 2.52 -5.25
N GLY A 35 -1.76 3.61 -6.02
CA GLY A 35 -1.69 3.57 -7.47
C GLY A 35 -0.31 3.19 -7.98
N ALA A 36 0.74 3.80 -7.43
CA ALA A 36 2.11 3.52 -7.83
C ALA A 36 2.70 2.28 -7.15
N GLY A 37 2.14 1.87 -6.02
CA GLY A 37 2.62 0.70 -5.28
C GLY A 37 4.05 0.88 -4.74
N ARG A 38 4.45 2.12 -4.43
CA ARG A 38 5.79 2.48 -3.96
C ARG A 38 5.74 3.72 -3.07
N PRO A 39 6.77 4.01 -2.25
CA PRO A 39 6.79 5.16 -1.37
C PRO A 39 6.64 6.48 -2.15
N LEU A 40 6.07 7.47 -1.48
CA LEU A 40 6.00 8.83 -2.00
C LEU A 40 7.37 9.52 -1.89
N PRO A 41 7.65 10.57 -2.68
CA PRO A 41 8.91 11.31 -2.55
C PRO A 41 9.13 11.83 -1.12
N GLY A 42 10.32 11.58 -0.57
CA GLY A 42 10.69 12.04 0.78
C GLY A 42 10.97 13.54 0.89
N ASN A 43 11.28 14.19 -0.24
CA ASN A 43 11.56 15.62 -0.25
C ASN A 43 10.28 16.44 -0.53
N ARG A 44 10.13 17.56 0.20
CA ARG A 44 8.94 18.41 0.14
C ARG A 44 8.65 18.96 -1.25
N LYS A 45 9.67 19.39 -2.00
CA LYS A 45 9.49 19.98 -3.34
C LYS A 45 8.86 19.01 -4.32
N SER A 46 9.36 17.77 -4.38
CA SER A 46 8.79 16.70 -5.20
C SER A 46 7.41 16.30 -4.71
N LEU A 47 7.19 16.27 -3.39
CA LEU A 47 5.90 15.93 -2.82
C LEU A 47 4.82 16.98 -3.17
N TYR A 48 5.12 18.27 -3.04
CA TYR A 48 4.21 19.34 -3.45
C TYR A 48 3.88 19.27 -4.94
N ARG A 49 4.89 19.02 -5.79
CA ARG A 49 4.68 18.87 -7.23
C ARG A 49 3.82 17.65 -7.55
N LEU A 50 4.03 16.52 -6.87
CA LEU A 50 3.22 15.31 -7.03
C LEU A 50 1.76 15.58 -6.69
N LEU A 51 1.52 16.28 -5.59
CA LEU A 51 0.18 16.56 -5.08
C LEU A 51 -0.48 17.81 -5.69
N ARG A 52 0.23 18.53 -6.57
CA ARG A 52 -0.22 19.79 -7.19
C ARG A 52 -0.52 20.88 -6.14
N ALA A 53 0.26 20.91 -5.06
CA ALA A 53 0.14 21.92 -4.00
C ALA A 53 0.88 23.19 -4.39
N GLU A 54 0.15 24.18 -4.92
CA GLU A 54 0.72 25.40 -5.47
C GLU A 54 0.73 26.53 -4.45
N SER A 55 -0.37 26.69 -3.72
CA SER A 55 -0.56 27.71 -2.70
C SER A 55 0.15 27.37 -1.39
N GLU A 56 0.40 28.39 -0.57
CA GLU A 56 0.99 28.19 0.75
C GLU A 56 0.09 27.36 1.67
N ALA A 57 -1.22 27.56 1.61
CA ALA A 57 -2.20 26.80 2.40
C ALA A 57 -2.15 25.31 2.05
N GLU A 58 -2.08 24.96 0.76
CA GLU A 58 -1.97 23.56 0.31
C GLU A 58 -0.65 22.94 0.77
N ARG A 59 0.47 23.66 0.65
CA ARG A 59 1.78 23.14 1.09
C ARG A 59 1.82 22.89 2.59
N ARG A 60 1.25 23.79 3.40
CA ARG A 60 1.12 23.60 4.85
C ARG A 60 0.25 22.39 5.19
N ALA A 61 -0.86 22.20 4.46
CA ALA A 61 -1.71 21.03 4.62
C ALA A 61 -0.98 19.72 4.26
N VAL A 62 -0.21 19.71 3.16
CA VAL A 62 0.63 18.56 2.79
C VAL A 62 1.66 18.26 3.89
N ASP A 63 2.33 19.28 4.42
CA ASP A 63 3.30 19.08 5.51
C ASP A 63 2.66 18.51 6.77
N ALA A 64 1.50 19.07 7.18
CA ALA A 64 0.76 18.58 8.34
C ALA A 64 0.36 17.11 8.19
N ILE A 65 -0.18 16.75 7.03
CA ILE A 65 -0.55 15.37 6.71
C ILE A 65 0.66 14.45 6.66
N ALA A 66 1.75 14.87 5.99
CA ALA A 66 2.97 14.09 5.89
C ALA A 66 3.55 13.79 7.27
N VAL A 67 3.55 14.76 8.19
CA VAL A 67 4.00 14.57 9.58
C VAL A 67 3.06 13.65 10.35
N GLN A 68 1.74 13.82 10.20
CA GLN A 68 0.76 13.09 11.01
C GLN A 68 0.60 11.62 10.58
N PHE A 69 0.56 11.35 9.27
CA PHE A 69 0.14 10.04 8.75
C PHE A 69 1.21 9.28 7.97
N TRP A 70 2.34 9.92 7.69
CA TRP A 70 3.41 9.35 6.88
C TRP A 70 4.71 9.33 7.65
N ARG A 71 5.60 8.43 7.25
CA ARG A 71 6.94 8.35 7.81
C ARG A 71 7.94 7.95 6.76
N PRO A 72 9.21 8.37 6.90
CA PRO A 72 10.28 7.83 6.08
C PRO A 72 10.30 6.31 6.19
N LEU A 73 10.57 5.66 5.06
CA LEU A 73 10.85 4.23 5.02
C LEU A 73 12.06 3.97 5.94
N PRO A 74 11.94 3.12 6.97
CA PRO A 74 13.05 2.86 7.87
C PRO A 74 14.14 2.07 7.16
N ALA A 75 15.39 2.27 7.59
CA ALA A 75 16.53 1.51 7.08
C ALA A 75 16.43 0.02 7.45
N GLU A 76 15.84 -0.28 8.61
CA GLU A 76 15.61 -1.62 9.12
C GLU A 76 14.13 -1.98 9.12
N MET A 77 13.81 -3.26 8.99
CA MET A 77 12.42 -3.73 8.86
C MET A 77 11.72 -3.93 10.20
N GLU A 78 12.44 -4.06 11.31
CA GLU A 78 11.85 -4.39 12.62
C GLU A 78 10.78 -3.37 13.07
N PRO A 79 10.97 -2.04 12.91
CA PRO A 79 9.93 -1.07 13.22
C PRO A 79 8.63 -1.26 12.42
N LEU A 80 8.70 -1.80 11.20
CA LEU A 80 7.52 -2.10 10.40
C LEU A 80 6.82 -3.37 10.86
N TYR A 81 7.59 -4.41 11.23
CA TYR A 81 7.03 -5.63 11.80
C TYR A 81 6.27 -5.36 13.09
N GLU A 82 6.85 -4.57 14.00
CA GLU A 82 6.20 -4.20 15.25
C GLU A 82 4.95 -3.33 15.02
N ALA A 83 5.05 -2.31 14.17
CA ALA A 83 3.91 -1.42 13.89
C ALA A 83 2.73 -2.14 13.20
N LEU A 84 3.01 -3.21 12.46
CA LEU A 84 1.99 -4.05 11.81
C LEU A 84 1.60 -5.29 12.63
N GLY A 85 2.24 -5.52 13.78
CA GLY A 85 2.01 -6.69 14.63
C GLY A 85 2.39 -8.03 13.99
N LEU A 86 3.38 -8.05 13.09
CA LEU A 86 3.79 -9.26 12.36
C LEU A 86 4.78 -10.06 13.21
N ARG A 87 4.34 -11.22 13.71
CA ARG A 87 5.09 -12.01 14.72
C ARG A 87 5.81 -13.21 14.13
N SER A 88 5.33 -13.75 13.01
CA SER A 88 5.91 -14.93 12.38
C SER A 88 6.67 -14.60 11.09
N GLU A 89 7.63 -15.45 10.71
CA GLU A 89 8.36 -15.27 9.44
C GLU A 89 7.44 -15.38 8.22
N GLU A 90 6.37 -16.19 8.29
CA GLU A 90 5.37 -16.29 7.23
C GLU A 90 4.63 -14.96 7.02
N GLU A 91 4.32 -14.22 8.09
CA GLU A 91 3.72 -12.90 8.04
C GLU A 91 4.70 -11.80 7.59
N ARG A 92 5.97 -11.91 8.01
CA ARG A 92 7.03 -10.94 7.72
C ARG A 92 7.51 -11.03 6.27
N ARG A 93 7.60 -12.24 5.71
CA ARG A 93 8.15 -12.52 4.37
C ARG A 93 7.47 -11.72 3.25
N PRO A 94 6.13 -11.63 3.15
CA PRO A 94 5.47 -10.82 2.13
C PRO A 94 5.80 -9.32 2.22
N LEU A 95 5.83 -8.77 3.43
CA LEU A 95 6.21 -7.37 3.64
C LEU A 95 7.65 -7.13 3.18
N ARG A 96 8.58 -8.01 3.60
CA ARG A 96 9.98 -7.94 3.21
C ARG A 96 10.14 -7.96 1.69
N ALA A 97 9.44 -8.86 1.00
CA ALA A 97 9.49 -8.95 -0.45
C ALA A 97 9.05 -7.65 -1.13
N VAL A 98 8.02 -6.97 -0.61
CA VAL A 98 7.57 -5.68 -1.16
C VAL A 98 8.56 -4.56 -0.85
N VAL A 99 9.04 -4.46 0.38
CA VAL A 99 9.86 -3.32 0.82
C VAL A 99 11.28 -3.38 0.29
N THR A 100 11.87 -4.57 0.12
CA THR A 100 13.22 -4.72 -0.48
C THR A 100 13.29 -4.15 -1.90
N GLU A 101 12.18 -4.12 -2.65
CA GLU A 101 12.12 -3.47 -3.97
C GLU A 101 12.28 -1.93 -3.88
N TRP A 102 12.12 -1.34 -2.69
CA TRP A 102 12.07 0.12 -2.48
C TRP A 102 13.29 0.69 -1.76
N THR A 103 14.15 -0.14 -1.17
CA THR A 103 15.25 0.31 -0.29
C THR A 103 16.26 1.20 -1.00
N GLU A 104 16.37 1.14 -2.33
CA GLU A 104 17.23 2.04 -3.13
C GLU A 104 16.63 3.44 -3.31
N VAL A 105 15.30 3.57 -3.30
CA VAL A 105 14.58 4.82 -3.59
C VAL A 105 14.21 5.55 -2.28
N GLY A 106 13.91 4.79 -1.22
CA GLY A 106 13.39 5.33 0.03
C GLY A 106 12.06 6.06 -0.15
N GLY A 107 11.76 7.00 0.75
CA GLY A 107 10.58 7.87 0.64
C GLY A 107 9.60 7.75 1.80
N LEU A 108 8.41 8.34 1.64
CA LEU A 108 7.35 8.34 2.65
C LEU A 108 6.39 7.17 2.44
N ILE A 109 6.09 6.48 3.54
CA ILE A 109 5.12 5.39 3.59
C ILE A 109 4.03 5.69 4.61
N ASN A 110 2.83 5.18 4.34
CA ASN A 110 1.78 5.04 5.34
C ASN A 110 1.77 3.57 5.79
N VAL A 111 2.07 3.32 7.06
CA VAL A 111 2.28 1.96 7.58
C VAL A 111 1.01 1.12 7.46
N ARG A 112 -0.15 1.68 7.82
CA ARG A 112 -1.43 0.97 7.71
C ARG A 112 -1.72 0.58 6.25
N ALA A 113 -1.60 1.55 5.34
CA ALA A 113 -1.81 1.31 3.92
C ALA A 113 -0.83 0.27 3.35
N LEU A 114 0.43 0.30 3.77
CA LEU A 114 1.42 -0.70 3.40
C LEU A 114 0.99 -2.11 3.83
N GLY A 115 0.52 -2.26 5.07
CA GLY A 115 -0.02 -3.54 5.55
C GLY A 115 -1.22 -4.02 4.74
N GLU A 116 -2.13 -3.11 4.36
CA GLU A 116 -3.28 -3.42 3.51
C GLU A 116 -2.85 -3.86 2.10
N MET A 117 -1.87 -3.17 1.48
CA MET A 117 -1.30 -3.54 0.18
C MET A 117 -0.66 -4.93 0.20
N VAL A 118 0.14 -5.23 1.24
CA VAL A 118 0.79 -6.53 1.39
C VAL A 118 -0.24 -7.64 1.54
N LYS A 119 -1.26 -7.45 2.39
CA LYS A 119 -2.37 -8.40 2.55
C LYS A 119 -3.10 -8.64 1.23
N ALA A 120 -3.39 -7.57 0.47
CA ALA A 120 -4.03 -7.67 -0.83
C ALA A 120 -3.19 -8.46 -1.84
N ARG A 121 -1.87 -8.24 -1.87
CA ARG A 121 -0.92 -8.99 -2.74
C ARG A 121 -0.91 -10.48 -2.39
N VAL A 122 -0.88 -10.84 -1.11
CA VAL A 122 -0.95 -12.24 -0.66
C VAL A 122 -2.26 -12.91 -1.10
N ILE A 123 -3.39 -12.23 -0.93
CA ILE A 123 -4.70 -12.75 -1.35
C ILE A 123 -4.74 -12.94 -2.88
N ALA A 124 -4.23 -11.96 -3.63
CA ALA A 124 -4.19 -12.02 -5.09
C ALA A 124 -3.35 -13.21 -5.59
N GLU A 125 -2.20 -13.48 -4.99
CA GLU A 125 -1.35 -14.62 -5.36
C GLU A 125 -2.03 -15.95 -5.05
N LYS A 126 -2.67 -16.10 -3.89
CA LYS A 126 -3.48 -17.29 -3.54
C LYS A 126 -4.61 -17.53 -4.54
N ASN A 127 -5.31 -16.47 -4.95
CA ASN A 127 -6.38 -16.55 -5.93
C ASN A 127 -5.86 -16.97 -7.31
N LYS A 128 -4.71 -16.43 -7.73
CA LYS A 128 -4.03 -16.79 -8.98
C LYS A 128 -3.62 -18.27 -8.99
N GLN A 129 -3.00 -18.76 -7.92
CA GLN A 129 -2.61 -20.16 -7.78
C GLN A 129 -3.81 -21.11 -7.86
N THR A 130 -4.89 -20.77 -7.14
CA THR A 130 -6.15 -21.54 -7.17
C THR A 130 -6.74 -21.60 -8.59
N ALA A 131 -6.65 -20.51 -9.36
CA ALA A 131 -7.13 -20.48 -10.74
C ALA A 131 -6.29 -21.39 -11.66
N ILE A 132 -4.97 -21.37 -11.53
CA ILE A 132 -4.05 -22.24 -12.28
C ILE A 132 -4.35 -23.72 -12.01
N GLU A 133 -4.51 -24.10 -10.74
CA GLU A 133 -4.83 -25.49 -10.34
C GLU A 133 -6.17 -25.96 -10.91
N ARG A 134 -7.19 -25.09 -10.91
CA ARG A 134 -8.49 -25.37 -11.53
C ARG A 134 -8.36 -25.58 -13.03
N GLU A 135 -7.56 -24.77 -13.72
CA GLU A 135 -7.32 -24.91 -15.16
C GLU A 135 -6.55 -26.20 -15.49
N GLN A 136 -5.50 -26.53 -14.74
CA GLN A 136 -4.74 -27.77 -14.89
C GLN A 136 -5.63 -28.99 -14.68
N LYS A 137 -6.46 -28.99 -13.62
CA LYS A 137 -7.42 -30.08 -13.35
C LYS A 137 -8.44 -30.25 -14.48
N LYS A 138 -8.89 -29.15 -15.09
CA LYS A 138 -9.77 -29.18 -16.27
C LYS A 138 -9.06 -29.77 -17.49
N ARG A 139 -7.82 -29.35 -17.77
CA ARG A 139 -7.01 -29.89 -18.89
C ARG A 139 -6.74 -31.39 -18.73
N LEU A 140 -6.36 -31.84 -17.54
CA LEU A 140 -6.11 -33.26 -17.25
C LEU A 140 -7.37 -34.12 -17.49
N ARG A 141 -8.54 -33.66 -17.06
CA ARG A 141 -9.83 -34.36 -17.29
C ARG A 141 -10.18 -34.50 -18.77
N LEU A 142 -9.90 -33.48 -19.59
CA LEU A 142 -10.14 -33.52 -21.04
C LEU A 142 -9.19 -34.49 -21.75
N VAL A 143 -7.92 -34.54 -21.34
CA VAL A 143 -6.91 -35.46 -21.90
C VAL A 143 -7.21 -36.92 -21.51
N SER A 144 -7.72 -37.17 -20.30
CA SER A 144 -8.11 -38.52 -19.85
C SER A 144 -9.44 -39.00 -20.44
N GLY A 145 -10.34 -38.09 -20.83
CA GLY A 145 -11.65 -38.42 -21.42
C GLY A 145 -11.63 -38.65 -22.94
N GLY A 146 -10.56 -38.24 -23.64
CA GLY A 146 -10.41 -38.40 -25.09
C GLY A 146 -9.72 -39.69 -25.56
N ARG A 147 -9.38 -40.62 -24.64
CA ARG A 147 -8.87 -41.96 -24.97
C ARG A 147 -9.99 -42.99 -24.71
N SER A 148 -10.98 -43.02 -25.59
CA SER A 148 -11.96 -44.12 -25.69
C SER A 148 -12.19 -44.41 -27.16
#